data_AF-A0A5P1E0I8-F1
#
_entry.id   AF-A0A5P1E0I8-F1
#
_cell.length_a   1.000
_cell.length_b   1.000
_cell.length_c   1.000
_cell.angle_alpha   90.00
_cell.angle_beta   90.00
_cell.angle_gamma   90.00
#
_symmetry.space_group_name_H-M   'P 1'
#
loop_
_entity.id
_entity.type
_entity.pdbx_description
1 polymer ?
#
loop_
_entity_poly.entity_id
_entity_poly.type
_entity_poly.pdbx_seq_one_letter_code
_entity_poly.pdbx_strand_id
1 'polypeptide(L)'
;MYLFRGEFGCILHTGDFRWESGRERSQLGKRTLIDALDGDSIDVLYLDNTYCNPSFSFPSREVAAQQVIEIIARHPDHEVVIGIDTLGKEDLLLQIAEALNTKIWVWPERLRTMHLLGFFDVFTTKTCLTRVRAVPRHNVTLDTLEALNTLHPTIGIMPSGLPWMRLLSKNQGSYESQRNANNLAEKQYLYSVPYSEHSCFSEIQEFIKIVRPSTVTGIVSSSFCYNDPRWYFRRLCGATHLSFKPSCHVKTETSGKIEAKQSGSTPQSTNKLKADIRVKMKFARLSVRRSRVCILRRKRIGVKLAEAVINHNSDFIAEIT
;
A
#
# COMPACT_ATOMS: atom_id res chain seq x y z
N MET A 1 -5.29 8.41 -16.21
CA MET A 1 -5.52 9.84 -15.95
C MET A 1 -6.71 10.31 -16.77
N TYR A 2 -7.44 11.32 -16.30
CA TYR A 2 -8.56 11.94 -16.99
C TYR A 2 -8.38 13.46 -17.01
N LEU A 3 -8.49 14.07 -18.18
CA LEU A 3 -8.47 15.51 -18.39
C LEU A 3 -9.89 15.97 -18.75
N PHE A 4 -10.46 16.85 -17.93
CA PHE A 4 -11.81 17.38 -18.14
C PHE A 4 -11.71 18.86 -18.50
N ARG A 5 -12.48 19.26 -19.52
CA ARG A 5 -12.63 20.65 -19.97
C ARG A 5 -14.11 20.99 -20.03
N GLY A 6 -14.47 22.16 -19.51
CA GLY A 6 -15.83 22.68 -19.56
C GLY A 6 -15.94 24.04 -18.88
N GLU A 7 -17.16 24.49 -18.62
CA GLU A 7 -17.43 25.75 -17.90
C GLU A 7 -16.82 25.79 -16.49
N PHE A 8 -16.55 24.62 -15.91
CA PHE A 8 -15.88 24.45 -14.62
C PHE A 8 -14.34 24.57 -14.69
N GLY A 9 -13.78 24.93 -15.84
CA GLY A 9 -12.34 25.03 -16.08
C GLY A 9 -11.69 23.72 -16.53
N CYS A 10 -10.36 23.67 -16.38
CA CYS A 10 -9.51 22.55 -16.77
C CYS A 10 -9.11 21.73 -15.54
N ILE A 11 -9.56 20.48 -15.46
CA ILE A 11 -9.33 19.59 -14.31
C ILE A 11 -8.56 18.35 -14.76
N LEU A 12 -7.44 18.08 -14.09
CA LEU A 12 -6.69 16.83 -14.28
C LEU A 12 -6.87 15.92 -13.07
N HIS A 13 -7.35 14.71 -13.32
CA HIS A 13 -7.42 13.65 -12.32
C HIS A 13 -6.42 12.54 -12.68
N THR A 14 -5.39 12.40 -11.86
CA THR A 14 -4.34 11.40 -12.09
C THR A 14 -4.87 9.98 -11.98
N GLY A 15 -5.70 9.71 -10.96
CA GLY A 15 -5.89 8.33 -10.48
C GLY A 15 -4.54 7.81 -9.95
N ASP A 16 -4.42 6.51 -9.69
CA ASP A 16 -3.12 5.95 -9.32
C ASP A 16 -2.15 6.04 -10.52
N PHE A 17 -0.94 6.56 -10.29
CA PHE A 17 0.05 6.70 -11.37
C PHE A 17 1.49 6.71 -10.87
N ARG A 18 2.41 6.31 -11.77
CA ARG A 18 3.85 6.45 -11.59
C ARG A 18 4.48 7.30 -12.69
N TRP A 19 5.03 8.45 -12.33
CA TRP A 19 5.70 9.41 -13.22
C TRP A 19 7.18 9.06 -13.46
N GLU A 20 7.41 7.87 -14.01
CA GLU A 20 8.76 7.37 -14.30
C GLU A 20 9.30 7.92 -15.63
N SER A 21 10.59 8.22 -15.70
CA SER A 21 11.24 8.81 -16.89
C SER A 21 11.86 7.78 -17.86
N GLY A 22 11.99 6.51 -17.46
CA GLY A 22 12.81 5.53 -18.18
C GLY A 22 12.12 4.72 -19.28
N ARG A 23 10.82 4.43 -19.17
CA ARG A 23 10.12 3.52 -20.10
C ARG A 23 9.48 4.24 -21.28
N GLU A 24 9.46 3.58 -22.44
CA GLU A 24 8.73 4.04 -23.63
C GLU A 24 7.26 4.34 -23.32
N ARG A 25 6.56 3.42 -22.64
CA ARG A 25 5.16 3.63 -22.23
C ARG A 25 4.98 4.87 -21.36
N SER A 26 5.90 5.11 -20.43
CA SER A 26 5.86 6.30 -19.58
C SER A 26 6.11 7.57 -20.41
N GLN A 27 7.09 7.54 -21.31
CA GLN A 27 7.39 8.67 -22.20
C GLN A 27 6.25 8.99 -23.16
N LEU A 28 5.60 7.96 -23.73
CA LEU A 28 4.40 8.12 -24.54
C LEU A 28 3.27 8.75 -23.71
N GLY A 29 3.07 8.29 -22.48
CA GLY A 29 2.09 8.88 -21.56
C GLY A 29 2.39 10.36 -21.24
N LYS A 30 3.66 10.72 -21.03
CA LYS A 30 4.10 12.11 -20.81
C LYS A 30 3.80 12.98 -22.03
N ARG A 31 4.19 12.54 -23.23
CA ARG A 31 3.93 13.25 -24.50
C ARG A 31 2.44 13.42 -24.73
N THR A 32 1.68 12.33 -24.63
CA THR A 32 0.21 12.36 -24.78
C THR A 32 -0.44 13.35 -23.84
N LEU A 33 0.01 13.44 -22.58
CA LEU A 33 -0.52 14.43 -21.64
C LEU A 33 -0.17 15.86 -22.05
N ILE A 34 1.08 16.12 -22.43
CA ILE A 34 1.53 17.46 -22.86
C ILE A 34 0.78 17.90 -24.11
N ASP A 35 0.67 17.03 -25.11
CA ASP A 35 -0.06 17.27 -26.36
C ASP A 35 -1.54 17.50 -26.07
N ALA A 36 -2.13 16.70 -25.17
CA ALA A 36 -3.53 16.87 -24.78
C ALA A 36 -3.78 18.17 -24.02
N LEU A 37 -2.78 18.74 -23.33
CA LEU A 37 -2.90 20.03 -22.65
C LEU A 37 -2.85 21.20 -23.64
N ASP A 38 -2.09 21.09 -24.73
CA ASP A 38 -2.01 22.11 -25.79
C ASP A 38 -1.77 23.54 -25.25
N GLY A 39 -0.94 23.64 -24.20
CA GLY A 39 -0.64 24.91 -23.53
C GLY A 39 -1.68 25.41 -22.53
N ASP A 40 -2.82 24.72 -22.37
CA ASP A 40 -3.81 25.04 -21.34
C ASP A 40 -3.23 24.93 -19.93
N SER A 41 -3.57 25.88 -19.07
CA SER A 41 -3.30 25.78 -17.64
C SER A 41 -4.30 24.86 -16.95
N ILE A 42 -3.82 24.06 -15.99
CA ILE A 42 -4.69 23.21 -15.18
C ILE A 42 -5.18 23.99 -13.97
N ASP A 43 -6.49 24.14 -13.80
CA ASP A 43 -7.07 24.84 -12.64
C ASP A 43 -7.01 23.98 -11.38
N VAL A 44 -7.41 22.71 -11.50
CA VAL A 44 -7.43 21.76 -10.38
C VAL A 44 -6.75 20.46 -10.76
N LEU A 45 -5.71 20.10 -10.01
CA LEU A 45 -5.07 18.80 -10.06
C LEU A 45 -5.53 17.93 -8.89
N TYR A 46 -6.19 16.82 -9.21
CA TYR A 46 -6.39 15.70 -8.29
C TYR A 46 -5.22 14.72 -8.42
N LEU A 47 -4.38 14.69 -7.39
CA LEU A 47 -3.08 14.03 -7.37
C LEU A 47 -3.09 12.74 -6.55
N ASP A 48 -2.55 11.65 -7.09
CA ASP A 48 -2.11 10.51 -6.29
C ASP A 48 -0.96 10.92 -5.38
N ASN A 49 -1.30 11.05 -4.10
CA ASN A 49 -0.42 11.45 -3.03
C ASN A 49 0.04 10.27 -2.16
N THR A 50 0.01 9.03 -2.68
CA THR A 50 0.39 7.80 -1.96
C THR A 50 1.76 7.92 -1.30
N TYR A 51 2.77 8.45 -2.03
CA TYR A 51 4.13 8.66 -1.52
C TYR A 51 4.54 10.14 -1.53
N CYS A 52 3.61 11.04 -1.23
CA CYS A 52 3.87 12.48 -1.13
C CYS A 52 4.63 12.84 0.17
N ASN A 53 5.83 12.29 0.36
CA ASN A 53 6.73 12.63 1.45
C ASN A 53 8.20 12.52 0.98
N PRO A 54 9.05 13.52 1.24
CA PRO A 54 10.46 13.51 0.84
C PRO A 54 11.27 12.28 1.30
N SER A 55 10.82 11.57 2.35
CA SER A 55 11.45 10.33 2.81
C SER A 55 11.22 9.12 1.87
N PHE A 56 10.30 9.21 0.90
CA PHE A 56 10.10 8.16 -0.10
C PHE A 56 10.87 8.45 -1.37
N SER A 57 11.99 7.76 -1.47
CA SER A 57 12.78 7.61 -2.69
C SER A 57 12.94 6.12 -2.94
N PHE A 58 12.56 5.67 -4.14
CA PHE A 58 12.75 4.29 -4.58
C PHE A 58 13.31 4.29 -6.00
N PRO A 59 14.05 3.23 -6.38
CA PRO A 59 14.65 3.13 -7.71
C PRO A 59 13.59 2.97 -8.81
N SER A 60 14.03 3.02 -10.07
CA SER A 60 13.15 2.73 -11.22
C SER A 60 12.63 1.29 -11.17
N ARG A 61 11.54 1.01 -11.88
CA ARG A 61 10.97 -0.35 -11.98
C ARG A 61 11.94 -1.33 -12.59
N GLU A 62 12.78 -0.91 -13.53
CA GLU A 62 13.83 -1.75 -14.13
C GLU A 62 14.85 -2.17 -13.08
N VAL A 63 15.37 -1.20 -12.32
CA VAL A 63 16.37 -1.49 -11.29
C VAL A 63 15.77 -2.36 -10.19
N ALA A 64 14.53 -2.10 -9.76
CA ALA A 64 13.85 -2.95 -8.79
C ALA A 64 13.55 -4.36 -9.35
N ALA A 65 13.17 -4.49 -10.63
CA ALA A 65 12.98 -5.78 -11.27
C ALA A 65 14.29 -6.58 -11.36
N GLN A 66 15.39 -5.90 -11.71
CA GLN A 66 16.72 -6.49 -11.75
C GLN A 66 17.15 -7.02 -10.37
N GLN A 67 16.87 -6.28 -9.30
CA GLN A 67 17.10 -6.76 -7.93
C GLN A 67 16.31 -8.04 -7.61
N VAL A 68 15.05 -8.15 -8.06
CA VAL A 68 14.27 -9.39 -7.90
C VAL A 68 14.94 -10.54 -8.67
N ILE A 69 15.32 -10.31 -9.92
CA ILE A 69 15.97 -11.32 -10.77
C ILE A 69 17.27 -11.80 -10.14
N GLU A 70 18.10 -10.89 -9.64
CA GLU A 70 19.35 -11.24 -8.95
C GLU A 70 19.12 -12.04 -7.67
N ILE A 71 18.10 -11.70 -6.89
CA ILE A 71 17.73 -12.48 -5.69
C ILE A 71 17.35 -13.91 -6.10
N ILE A 72 16.56 -14.07 -7.17
CA ILE A 72 16.14 -15.39 -7.67
C ILE A 72 17.34 -16.18 -8.22
N ALA A 73 18.26 -15.51 -8.91
CA ALA A 73 19.47 -16.13 -9.48
C ALA A 73 20.44 -16.62 -8.39
N ARG A 74 20.53 -15.91 -7.25
CA ARG A 74 21.33 -16.34 -6.08
C ARG A 74 20.78 -17.56 -5.36
N HIS A 75 19.54 -17.97 -5.66
CA HIS A 75 18.88 -19.12 -5.03
C HIS A 75 18.35 -20.09 -6.11
N PRO A 76 19.24 -20.79 -6.85
CA PRO A 76 18.84 -21.68 -7.94
C PRO A 76 17.99 -22.86 -7.45
N ASP A 77 18.33 -23.43 -6.29
CA ASP A 77 17.69 -24.63 -5.72
C ASP A 77 16.49 -24.31 -4.81
N HIS A 78 15.95 -23.09 -4.86
CA HIS A 78 14.80 -22.68 -4.04
C HIS A 78 13.54 -22.49 -4.88
N GLU A 79 12.39 -22.82 -4.31
CA GLU A 79 11.10 -22.30 -4.78
C GLU A 79 11.04 -20.80 -4.48
N VAL A 80 10.37 -20.04 -5.35
CA VAL A 80 10.25 -18.58 -5.22
C VAL A 80 8.79 -18.21 -5.16
N VAL A 81 8.41 -17.51 -4.10
CA VAL A 81 7.06 -16.99 -3.91
C VAL A 81 7.08 -15.47 -3.96
N ILE A 82 6.40 -14.87 -4.93
CA ILE A 82 6.33 -13.43 -5.13
C ILE A 82 4.94 -12.93 -4.72
N GLY A 83 4.90 -12.03 -3.74
CA GLY A 83 3.65 -11.45 -3.26
C GLY A 83 3.15 -10.34 -4.18
N ILE A 84 2.04 -10.56 -4.86
CA ILE A 84 1.43 -9.59 -5.77
C ILE A 84 -0.01 -9.25 -5.38
N ASP A 85 -0.48 -8.10 -5.84
CA ASP A 85 -1.89 -7.72 -5.70
C ASP A 85 -2.75 -8.40 -6.78
N THR A 86 -4.06 -8.21 -6.73
CA THR A 86 -4.99 -8.80 -7.72
C THR A 86 -4.76 -8.27 -9.14
N LEU A 87 -4.29 -7.02 -9.24
CA LEU A 87 -3.94 -6.31 -10.47
C LEU A 87 -2.65 -5.51 -10.24
N GLY A 88 -1.87 -5.31 -11.29
CA GLY A 88 -0.59 -4.60 -11.24
C GLY A 88 0.61 -5.54 -11.16
N LYS A 89 1.80 -4.97 -11.44
CA LYS A 89 3.10 -5.66 -11.45
C LYS A 89 3.23 -6.74 -12.53
N GLU A 90 2.36 -6.75 -13.55
CA GLU A 90 2.48 -7.66 -14.69
C GLU A 90 3.83 -7.48 -15.39
N ASP A 91 4.25 -6.24 -15.63
CA ASP A 91 5.56 -5.89 -16.19
C ASP A 91 6.74 -6.49 -15.40
N LEU A 92 6.63 -6.58 -14.08
CA LEU A 92 7.66 -7.22 -13.24
C LEU A 92 7.71 -8.73 -13.52
N LEU A 93 6.56 -9.39 -13.55
CA LEU A 93 6.48 -10.83 -13.79
C LEU A 93 6.95 -11.20 -15.19
N LEU A 94 6.62 -10.38 -16.19
CA LEU A 94 7.10 -10.55 -17.57
C LEU A 94 8.63 -10.48 -17.64
N GLN A 95 9.25 -9.46 -17.02
CA GLN A 95 10.71 -9.34 -16.97
C GLN A 95 11.37 -10.53 -16.27
N ILE A 96 10.78 -11.04 -15.19
CA ILE A 96 11.27 -12.22 -14.49
C ILE A 96 11.16 -13.47 -15.38
N ALA A 97 10.02 -13.65 -16.05
CA ALA A 97 9.78 -14.78 -16.95
C ALA A 97 10.78 -14.81 -18.12
N GLU A 98 11.02 -13.65 -18.72
CA GLU A 98 11.97 -13.45 -19.81
C GLU A 98 13.41 -13.71 -19.34
N ALA A 99 13.83 -13.09 -18.25
CA ALA A 99 15.20 -13.22 -17.74
C ALA A 99 15.55 -14.65 -17.29
N LEU A 100 14.57 -15.41 -16.77
CA LEU A 100 14.75 -16.78 -16.34
C LEU A 100 14.37 -17.81 -17.43
N ASN A 101 13.87 -17.35 -18.58
CA ASN A 101 13.32 -18.18 -19.65
C ASN A 101 12.36 -19.26 -19.12
N THR A 102 11.42 -18.87 -18.25
CA THR A 102 10.47 -19.78 -17.59
C THR A 102 9.09 -19.14 -17.48
N LYS A 103 8.04 -19.96 -17.45
CA LYS A 103 6.69 -19.47 -17.19
C LYS A 103 6.56 -19.05 -15.71
N ILE A 104 5.61 -18.18 -15.40
CA ILE A 104 5.29 -17.82 -14.01
C ILE A 104 4.01 -18.49 -13.59
N TRP A 105 4.04 -19.18 -12.45
CA TRP A 105 2.83 -19.76 -11.89
C TRP A 105 1.94 -18.66 -11.30
N VAL A 106 0.66 -18.69 -11.63
CA VAL A 106 -0.37 -17.80 -11.07
C VAL A 106 -1.62 -18.61 -10.73
N TRP A 107 -2.44 -18.11 -9.80
CA TRP A 107 -3.70 -18.77 -9.46
C TRP A 107 -4.72 -18.67 -10.63
N PRO A 108 -5.69 -19.60 -10.73
CA PRO A 108 -6.55 -19.72 -11.92
C PRO A 108 -7.28 -18.44 -12.33
N GLU A 109 -7.77 -17.67 -11.36
CA GLU A 109 -8.45 -16.39 -11.61
C GLU A 109 -7.49 -15.35 -12.18
N ARG A 110 -6.23 -15.31 -11.71
CA ARG A 110 -5.20 -14.41 -12.26
C ARG A 110 -4.80 -14.82 -13.66
N LEU A 111 -4.73 -16.11 -13.97
CA LEU A 111 -4.44 -16.59 -15.33
C LEU A 111 -5.48 -16.05 -16.34
N ARG A 112 -6.77 -16.06 -15.98
CA ARG A 112 -7.84 -15.46 -16.82
C ARG A 112 -7.59 -13.97 -17.06
N THR A 113 -7.20 -13.24 -16.03
CA THR A 113 -6.83 -11.82 -16.17
C THR A 113 -5.63 -11.64 -17.09
N MET A 114 -4.59 -12.49 -16.99
CA MET A 114 -3.42 -12.42 -17.87
C MET A 114 -3.78 -12.65 -19.33
N HIS A 115 -4.66 -13.62 -19.61
CA HIS A 115 -5.18 -13.85 -20.96
C HIS A 115 -5.94 -12.64 -21.52
N LEU A 116 -6.76 -11.97 -20.69
CA LEU A 116 -7.46 -10.75 -21.10
C LEU A 116 -6.49 -9.59 -21.40
N LEU A 117 -5.33 -9.58 -20.76
CA LEU A 117 -4.25 -8.61 -21.04
C LEU A 117 -3.37 -9.01 -22.25
N GLY A 118 -3.65 -10.16 -22.88
CA GLY A 118 -2.91 -10.66 -24.05
C GLY A 118 -1.69 -11.54 -23.73
N PHE A 119 -1.48 -11.92 -22.46
CA PHE A 119 -0.33 -12.73 -22.03
C PHE A 119 -0.69 -14.22 -21.93
N PHE A 120 -0.78 -14.91 -23.07
CA PHE A 120 -1.18 -16.32 -23.12
C PHE A 120 -0.06 -17.29 -22.77
N ASP A 121 1.17 -17.01 -23.21
CA ASP A 121 2.25 -18.00 -23.15
C ASP A 121 3.20 -17.82 -21.97
N VAL A 122 3.10 -16.73 -21.22
CA VAL A 122 4.04 -16.41 -20.13
C VAL A 122 3.60 -17.00 -18.79
N PHE A 123 2.30 -17.22 -18.60
CA PHE A 123 1.73 -17.62 -17.32
C PHE A 123 1.18 -19.05 -17.35
N THR A 124 1.13 -19.71 -16.19
CA THR A 124 0.64 -21.09 -16.06
C THR A 124 0.01 -21.34 -14.69
N THR A 125 -0.85 -22.35 -14.59
CA THR A 125 -1.34 -22.91 -13.31
C THR A 125 -0.64 -24.22 -12.95
N LYS A 126 0.23 -24.73 -13.82
CA LYS A 126 0.98 -25.98 -13.60
C LYS A 126 2.25 -25.70 -12.81
N THR A 127 2.33 -26.19 -11.58
CA THR A 127 3.49 -26.02 -10.69
C THR A 127 4.73 -26.79 -11.16
N CYS A 128 4.56 -27.86 -11.93
CA CYS A 128 5.71 -28.63 -12.46
C CYS A 128 6.51 -27.89 -13.54
N LEU A 129 5.99 -26.80 -14.11
CA LEU A 129 6.63 -26.07 -15.20
C LEU A 129 7.52 -24.91 -14.72
N THR A 130 7.47 -24.57 -13.43
CA THR A 130 8.19 -23.41 -12.90
C THR A 130 8.31 -23.45 -11.38
N ARG A 131 9.47 -23.01 -10.89
CA ARG A 131 9.72 -22.79 -9.45
C ARG A 131 9.27 -21.41 -8.96
N VAL A 132 8.82 -20.53 -9.86
CA VAL A 132 8.47 -19.14 -9.54
C VAL A 132 6.96 -18.97 -9.53
N ARG A 133 6.42 -18.58 -8.37
CA ARG A 133 4.98 -18.49 -8.10
C ARG A 133 4.60 -17.08 -7.70
N ALA A 134 3.74 -16.43 -8.47
CA ALA A 134 3.12 -15.18 -8.08
C ALA A 134 1.81 -15.48 -7.32
N VAL A 135 1.78 -15.14 -6.04
CA VAL A 135 0.66 -15.44 -5.12
C VAL A 135 0.06 -14.15 -4.59
N PRO A 136 -1.20 -14.18 -4.09
CA PRO A 136 -1.77 -13.02 -3.43
C PRO A 136 -0.88 -12.55 -2.27
N ARG A 137 -0.68 -11.23 -2.17
CA ARG A 137 0.25 -10.58 -1.23
C ARG A 137 0.11 -11.06 0.22
N HIS A 138 -1.10 -11.34 0.66
CA HIS A 138 -1.41 -11.78 2.02
C HIS A 138 -1.00 -13.24 2.31
N ASN A 139 -0.66 -14.01 1.28
CA ASN A 139 -0.16 -15.38 1.40
C ASN A 139 1.36 -15.43 1.59
N VAL A 140 2.06 -14.29 1.52
CA VAL A 140 3.50 -14.23 1.77
C VAL A 140 3.72 -13.71 3.18
N THR A 141 3.63 -14.63 4.14
CA THR A 141 3.91 -14.39 5.56
C THR A 141 5.07 -15.27 6.02
N LEU A 142 5.64 -14.95 7.18
CA LEU A 142 6.70 -15.77 7.77
C LEU A 142 6.20 -17.20 8.05
N ASP A 143 5.02 -17.34 8.66
CA ASP A 143 4.43 -18.65 8.96
C ASP A 143 4.23 -19.50 7.70
N THR A 144 3.77 -18.88 6.60
CA THR A 144 3.60 -19.61 5.33
C THR A 144 4.94 -20.05 4.74
N LEU A 145 5.98 -19.20 4.83
CA LEU A 145 7.30 -19.54 4.32
C LEU A 145 7.99 -20.60 5.19
N GLU A 146 7.83 -20.53 6.52
CA GLU A 146 8.31 -21.55 7.45
C GLU A 146 7.65 -22.91 7.15
N ALA A 147 6.34 -22.93 6.93
CA ALA A 147 5.63 -24.14 6.53
C ALA A 147 6.12 -24.69 5.18
N LEU A 148 6.31 -23.83 4.16
CA LEU A 148 6.84 -24.27 2.86
C LEU A 148 8.27 -24.81 2.96
N ASN A 149 9.11 -24.19 3.79
CA ASN A 149 10.49 -24.61 4.04
C ASN A 149 10.59 -25.99 4.71
N THR A 150 9.53 -26.51 5.33
CA THR A 150 9.50 -27.91 5.80
C THR A 150 9.44 -28.92 4.67
N LEU A 151 8.95 -28.51 3.49
CA LEU A 151 8.79 -29.37 2.31
C LEU A 151 9.94 -29.16 1.32
N HIS A 152 10.26 -27.90 1.02
CA HIS A 152 11.31 -27.54 0.07
C HIS A 152 11.87 -26.15 0.40
N PRO A 153 13.20 -25.92 0.27
CA PRO A 153 13.78 -24.59 0.38
C PRO A 153 13.01 -23.57 -0.46
N THR A 154 12.52 -22.52 0.17
CA THR A 154 11.60 -21.53 -0.42
C THR A 154 11.96 -20.12 0.06
N ILE A 155 12.07 -19.18 -0.89
CA ILE A 155 12.22 -17.75 -0.60
C ILE A 155 10.94 -16.97 -0.94
N GLY A 156 10.63 -15.98 -0.12
CA GLY A 156 9.54 -15.02 -0.34
C GLY A 156 10.09 -13.68 -0.81
N ILE A 157 9.48 -13.09 -1.83
CA ILE A 157 9.84 -11.76 -2.34
C ILE A 157 8.59 -10.86 -2.31
N MET A 158 8.73 -9.70 -1.69
CA MET A 158 7.68 -8.69 -1.59
C MET A 158 8.07 -7.42 -2.37
N PRO A 159 7.62 -7.30 -3.64
CA PRO A 159 7.78 -6.08 -4.43
C PRO A 159 6.81 -4.99 -3.94
N SER A 160 7.32 -4.00 -3.19
CA SER A 160 6.52 -2.91 -2.63
C SER A 160 7.35 -1.64 -2.43
N GLY A 161 6.81 -0.48 -2.79
CA GLY A 161 7.44 0.84 -2.55
C GLY A 161 7.60 1.19 -1.06
N LEU A 162 6.83 0.55 -0.17
CA LEU A 162 7.05 0.59 1.27
C LEU A 162 7.96 -0.56 1.70
N PRO A 163 8.95 -0.32 2.59
CA PRO A 163 9.69 -1.41 3.24
C PRO A 163 8.70 -2.31 4.00
N TRP A 164 8.43 -3.50 3.45
CA TRP A 164 7.47 -4.46 4.00
C TRP A 164 7.81 -4.85 5.44
N MET A 165 9.11 -4.93 5.74
CA MET A 165 9.63 -5.24 7.06
C MET A 165 9.17 -4.25 8.13
N ARG A 166 8.97 -2.96 7.81
CA ARG A 166 8.43 -1.96 8.75
C ARG A 166 6.94 -2.18 9.08
N LEU A 167 6.20 -2.86 8.20
CA LEU A 167 4.79 -3.18 8.42
C LEU A 167 4.62 -4.42 9.31
N LEU A 168 5.53 -5.39 9.21
CA LEU A 168 5.56 -6.55 10.12
C LEU A 168 5.89 -6.14 11.56
N SER A 169 6.76 -5.14 11.76
CA SER A 169 7.14 -4.67 13.10
C SER A 169 6.01 -3.99 13.88
N LYS A 170 5.05 -3.35 13.20
CA LYS A 170 3.97 -2.59 13.86
C LYS A 170 2.70 -3.39 14.13
N ASN A 171 2.48 -4.49 13.42
CA ASN A 171 1.36 -5.39 13.71
C ASN A 171 1.60 -6.24 14.98
N GLN A 172 2.81 -6.25 15.51
CA GLN A 172 3.09 -6.72 16.86
C GLN A 172 2.87 -5.57 17.84
N GLY A 173 1.61 -5.38 18.26
CA GLY A 173 1.28 -4.39 19.28
C GLY A 173 1.73 -4.86 20.66
N SER A 174 2.80 -4.27 21.21
CA SER A 174 3.02 -4.07 22.66
C SER A 174 4.36 -3.36 22.92
N TYR A 175 4.40 -2.64 24.03
CA TYR A 175 5.48 -1.77 24.52
C TYR A 175 6.75 -2.53 24.98
N GLU A 176 7.20 -3.59 24.31
CA GLU A 176 8.37 -4.38 24.74
C GLU A 176 9.40 -4.72 23.65
N SER A 177 9.24 -4.22 22.42
CA SER A 177 10.05 -4.66 21.27
C SER A 177 11.33 -3.83 21.02
N GLN A 178 12.04 -3.38 22.06
CA GLN A 178 13.41 -2.84 21.90
C GLN A 178 14.51 -3.87 22.17
N ARG A 179 14.16 -5.05 22.72
CA ARG A 179 15.14 -6.13 22.99
C ARG A 179 15.28 -7.19 21.89
N ASN A 180 14.38 -7.21 20.89
CA ASN A 180 14.38 -8.23 19.82
C ASN A 180 14.82 -7.69 18.45
N ALA A 181 15.61 -6.61 18.41
CA ALA A 181 16.23 -6.15 17.16
C ALA A 181 17.23 -7.16 16.57
N ASN A 182 17.78 -8.04 17.42
CA ASN A 182 18.77 -9.04 17.01
C ASN A 182 18.15 -10.29 16.35
N ASN A 183 16.88 -10.62 16.62
CA ASN A 183 16.18 -11.77 15.99
C ASN A 183 15.57 -11.43 14.62
N LEU A 184 15.59 -10.17 14.21
CA LEU A 184 15.12 -9.75 12.87
C LEU A 184 16.20 -9.99 11.79
N ALA A 185 17.45 -10.18 12.21
CA ALA A 185 18.59 -10.44 11.33
C ALA A 185 18.66 -11.89 10.79
N GLU A 186 17.84 -12.81 11.31
CA GLU A 186 17.98 -14.26 11.04
C GLU A 186 16.97 -14.86 10.06
N LYS A 187 15.99 -14.12 9.56
CA LYS A 187 15.03 -14.67 8.57
C LYS A 187 15.54 -14.49 7.14
N GLN A 188 16.52 -15.32 6.78
CA GLN A 188 17.32 -15.26 5.53
C GLN A 188 16.51 -15.44 4.23
N TYR A 189 15.24 -15.83 4.30
CA TYR A 189 14.42 -16.23 3.14
C TYR A 189 13.28 -15.26 2.78
N LEU A 190 13.18 -14.07 3.42
CA LEU A 190 12.17 -13.07 3.06
C LEU A 190 12.82 -11.76 2.59
N TYR A 191 12.55 -11.38 1.34
CA TYR A 191 13.11 -10.19 0.71
C TYR A 191 12.04 -9.12 0.47
N SER A 192 12.34 -7.87 0.82
CA SER A 192 11.53 -6.71 0.43
C SER A 192 12.28 -5.96 -0.67
N VAL A 193 11.65 -5.79 -1.83
CA VAL A 193 12.24 -5.06 -2.96
C VAL A 193 11.41 -3.81 -3.24
N PRO A 194 12.02 -2.61 -3.36
CA PRO A 194 11.31 -1.34 -3.51
C PRO A 194 10.74 -1.13 -4.93
N TYR A 195 9.84 -2.03 -5.35
CA TYR A 195 9.09 -1.93 -6.60
C TYR A 195 7.74 -1.26 -6.33
N SER A 196 7.51 -0.10 -6.94
CA SER A 196 6.29 0.71 -6.74
C SER A 196 5.52 0.89 -8.05
N GLU A 197 4.19 0.88 -7.99
CA GLU A 197 3.32 1.30 -9.10
C GLU A 197 2.81 2.75 -8.93
N HIS A 198 3.25 3.43 -7.86
CA HIS A 198 2.98 4.84 -7.58
C HIS A 198 4.25 5.68 -7.70
N SER A 199 4.09 6.97 -7.98
CA SER A 199 5.19 7.94 -8.06
C SER A 199 5.86 8.18 -6.71
N CYS A 200 7.20 8.25 -6.67
CA CYS A 200 7.94 8.75 -5.51
C CYS A 200 7.87 10.28 -5.42
N PHE A 201 8.39 10.86 -4.33
CA PHE A 201 8.28 12.30 -4.11
C PHE A 201 8.97 13.15 -5.19
N SER A 202 10.14 12.73 -5.67
CA SER A 202 10.86 13.44 -6.74
C SER A 202 10.12 13.37 -8.08
N GLU A 203 9.55 12.22 -8.41
CA GLU A 203 8.72 12.01 -9.61
C GLU A 203 7.44 12.88 -9.55
N ILE A 204 6.76 12.93 -8.40
CA ILE A 204 5.60 13.82 -8.18
C ILE A 204 6.01 15.29 -8.35
N GLN A 205 7.16 15.68 -7.81
CA GLN A 205 7.67 17.04 -7.92
C GLN A 205 7.96 17.41 -9.38
N GLU A 206 8.58 16.50 -10.15
CA GLU A 206 8.83 16.69 -11.59
C GLU A 206 7.50 16.85 -12.35
N PHE A 207 6.53 15.98 -12.07
CA PHE A 207 5.20 16.04 -12.67
C PHE A 207 4.52 17.40 -12.43
N ILE A 208 4.51 17.89 -11.19
CA ILE A 208 3.87 19.18 -10.86
C ILE A 208 4.61 20.35 -11.53
N LYS A 209 5.93 20.29 -11.70
CA LYS A 209 6.70 21.33 -12.41
C LYS A 209 6.34 21.43 -13.88
N ILE A 210 5.96 20.31 -14.50
CA ILE A 210 5.54 20.25 -15.91
C ILE A 210 4.11 20.77 -16.04
N VAL A 211 3.21 20.27 -15.19
CA VAL A 211 1.77 20.54 -15.31
C VAL A 211 1.35 21.91 -14.74
N ARG A 212 2.11 22.43 -13.76
CA ARG A 212 1.95 23.76 -13.13
C ARG A 212 0.49 24.13 -12.81
N PRO A 213 -0.26 23.30 -12.07
CA PRO A 213 -1.66 23.57 -11.78
C PRO A 213 -1.83 24.81 -10.88
N SER A 214 -3.01 25.44 -10.92
CA SER A 214 -3.38 26.53 -10.01
C SER A 214 -3.63 26.00 -8.60
N THR A 215 -4.33 24.87 -8.47
CA THR A 215 -4.60 24.20 -7.18
C THR A 215 -4.31 22.71 -7.25
N VAL A 216 -3.76 22.15 -6.17
CA VAL A 216 -3.54 20.70 -6.00
C VAL A 216 -4.36 20.15 -4.84
N THR A 217 -4.97 18.99 -5.03
CA THR A 217 -5.74 18.26 -4.03
C THR A 217 -5.32 16.78 -4.08
N GLY A 218 -4.94 16.21 -2.93
CA GLY A 218 -4.62 14.78 -2.84
C GLY A 218 -5.87 13.89 -2.89
N ILE A 219 -5.83 12.80 -3.65
CA ILE A 219 -6.94 11.84 -3.78
C ILE A 219 -6.94 10.85 -2.62
N VAL A 220 -5.76 10.46 -2.12
CA VAL A 220 -5.61 9.50 -1.03
C VAL A 220 -5.83 10.22 0.30
N SER A 221 -7.00 9.99 0.92
CA SER A 221 -7.40 10.66 2.18
C SER A 221 -6.85 10.00 3.46
N SER A 222 -6.30 8.79 3.36
CA SER A 222 -5.71 8.06 4.49
C SER A 222 -4.59 7.13 4.01
N SER A 223 -3.35 7.53 4.24
CA SER A 223 -2.18 6.66 4.06
C SER A 223 -1.29 6.74 5.29
N PHE A 224 -0.39 5.76 5.46
CA PHE A 224 0.60 5.72 6.55
C PHE A 224 1.49 6.97 6.61
N CYS A 225 1.52 7.76 5.52
CA CYS A 225 2.36 8.93 5.34
C CYS A 225 1.58 10.09 4.73
N TYR A 226 0.27 10.17 5.00
CA TYR A 226 -0.58 11.21 4.44
C TYR A 226 0.01 12.59 4.76
N ASN A 227 0.35 13.30 3.70
CA ASN A 227 0.65 14.71 3.73
C ASN A 227 -0.24 15.40 2.70
N ASP A 228 -0.74 16.58 3.04
CA ASP A 228 -1.43 17.42 2.09
C ASP A 228 -0.42 17.95 1.06
N PRO A 229 -0.56 17.61 -0.24
CA PRO A 229 0.36 18.04 -1.29
C PRO A 229 0.52 19.57 -1.37
N ARG A 230 -0.47 20.33 -0.90
CA ARG A 230 -0.42 21.80 -0.86
C ARG A 230 0.77 22.31 -0.04
N TRP A 231 1.17 21.60 1.02
CA TRP A 231 2.30 22.02 1.86
C TRP A 231 3.62 22.04 1.11
N TYR A 232 3.87 21.03 0.27
CA TYR A 232 5.14 20.91 -0.46
C TYR A 232 5.13 21.69 -1.77
N PHE A 233 3.98 21.73 -2.45
CA PHE A 233 3.94 22.13 -3.86
C PHE A 233 3.30 23.48 -4.11
N ARG A 234 2.85 24.22 -3.09
CA ARG A 234 2.27 25.56 -3.24
C ARG A 234 3.14 26.52 -4.08
N ARG A 235 4.47 26.43 -3.94
CA ARG A 235 5.41 27.29 -4.70
C ARG A 235 5.60 26.86 -6.16
N LEU A 236 5.24 25.63 -6.49
CA LEU A 236 5.30 25.08 -7.85
C LEU A 236 3.97 25.24 -8.59
N CYS A 237 2.88 25.50 -7.85
CA CYS A 237 1.59 25.86 -8.40
C CYS A 237 1.65 27.31 -8.93
N GLY A 238 0.98 27.57 -10.06
CA GLY A 238 0.88 28.91 -10.62
C GLY A 238 -0.01 29.78 -9.74
N ALA A 239 0.55 30.43 -8.71
CA ALA A 239 -0.22 31.36 -7.90
C ALA A 239 -0.18 32.77 -8.52
N THR A 240 -1.33 33.21 -9.04
CA THR A 240 -1.75 34.61 -8.89
C THR A 240 -1.84 34.93 -7.39
N HIS A 241 -1.30 36.08 -7.01
CA HIS A 241 -1.21 36.61 -5.65
C HIS A 241 -2.57 36.59 -4.91
N LEU A 242 -2.85 35.57 -4.11
CA LEU A 242 -3.85 35.64 -3.05
C LEU A 242 -3.26 35.10 -1.74
N SER A 243 -2.94 36.06 -0.87
CA SER A 243 -2.45 35.85 0.48
C SER A 243 -3.52 35.16 1.34
N PHE A 244 -3.32 33.89 1.64
CA PHE A 244 -4.13 33.19 2.64
C PHE A 244 -3.38 33.21 3.99
N LYS A 245 -3.92 33.93 4.97
CA LYS A 245 -3.49 33.83 6.38
C LYS A 245 -4.04 32.51 6.96
N PRO A 246 -3.23 31.72 7.70
CA PRO A 246 -3.74 30.54 8.38
C PRO A 246 -4.62 30.97 9.57
N SER A 247 -5.92 30.65 9.52
CA SER A 247 -6.77 30.69 10.70
C SER A 247 -6.62 29.37 11.46
N CYS A 248 -5.84 29.41 12.53
CA CYS A 248 -5.82 28.38 13.55
C CYS A 248 -6.96 28.68 14.54
N HIS A 249 -8.15 28.09 14.34
CA HIS A 249 -9.18 28.09 15.38
C HIS A 249 -8.88 27.00 16.42
N VAL A 250 -8.05 27.35 17.40
CA VAL A 250 -8.10 26.72 18.73
C VAL A 250 -9.24 27.39 19.48
N LYS A 251 -10.33 26.68 19.72
CA LYS A 251 -11.39 27.13 20.63
C LYS A 251 -10.94 26.87 22.06
N THR A 252 -10.38 27.89 22.71
CA THR A 252 -10.37 28.02 24.17
C THR A 252 -11.58 28.86 24.56
N GLU A 253 -12.61 28.22 25.12
CA GLU A 253 -13.70 28.92 25.78
C GLU A 253 -13.26 29.34 27.18
N THR A 254 -13.27 30.65 27.40
CA THR A 254 -13.05 31.30 28.69
C THR A 254 -14.42 31.67 29.27
N SER A 255 -14.69 31.23 30.49
CA SER A 255 -15.73 31.78 31.38
C SER A 255 -15.30 31.44 32.80
N GLY A 256 -15.24 32.31 33.80
CA GLY A 256 -15.52 33.72 33.99
C GLY A 256 -15.22 33.96 35.48
N LYS A 257 -14.58 35.08 35.82
CA LYS A 257 -14.24 35.46 37.21
C LYS A 257 -15.48 35.56 38.09
N ILE A 258 -15.39 35.08 39.34
CA ILE A 258 -15.96 35.76 40.52
C ILE A 258 -14.97 35.60 41.70
N GLU A 259 -14.59 36.73 42.29
CA GLU A 259 -13.79 36.87 43.52
C GLU A 259 -14.64 36.71 44.78
N ALA A 260 -14.06 36.18 45.87
CA ALA A 260 -14.40 36.59 47.23
C ALA A 260 -13.25 36.32 48.21
N LYS A 261 -13.08 37.26 49.14
CA LYS A 261 -11.97 37.53 50.06
C LYS A 261 -12.06 36.77 51.40
N GLN A 262 -10.88 36.70 52.08
CA GLN A 262 -10.65 36.70 53.55
C GLN A 262 -11.20 35.49 54.35
N SER A 263 -10.65 35.00 55.46
CA SER A 263 -9.52 35.31 56.34
C SER A 263 -9.48 34.23 57.45
N GLY A 264 -8.29 33.86 57.95
CA GLY A 264 -8.07 33.59 59.38
C GLY A 264 -8.24 32.17 59.95
N SER A 265 -7.24 31.78 60.75
CA SER A 265 -7.23 30.84 61.90
C SER A 265 -6.78 29.38 61.69
N THR A 266 -5.58 29.10 62.22
CA THR A 266 -5.11 27.82 62.80
C THR A 266 -5.85 27.57 64.14
N PRO A 267 -5.95 26.33 64.72
CA PRO A 267 -4.80 25.47 65.04
C PRO A 267 -4.98 23.92 64.97
N GLN A 268 -3.83 23.25 64.89
CA GLN A 268 -3.44 21.97 65.54
C GLN A 268 -4.25 20.65 65.43
N SER A 269 -3.47 19.61 65.08
CA SER A 269 -3.39 18.28 65.73
C SER A 269 -4.14 17.07 65.13
N THR A 270 -3.29 16.13 64.71
CA THR A 270 -3.36 14.65 64.80
C THR A 270 -4.30 13.81 63.95
N ASN A 271 -3.64 12.80 63.36
CA ASN A 271 -4.07 11.44 63.02
C ASN A 271 -4.23 11.07 61.53
N LYS A 272 -3.29 10.22 61.13
CA LYS A 272 -3.24 9.37 59.94
C LYS A 272 -4.53 8.56 59.78
N LEU A 273 -5.05 8.54 58.55
CA LEU A 273 -5.66 7.37 57.92
C LEU A 273 -5.56 7.56 56.39
N LYS A 274 -4.69 6.76 55.77
CA LYS A 274 -4.62 6.62 54.31
C LYS A 274 -5.82 5.77 53.87
N ALA A 275 -6.68 6.34 53.03
CA ALA A 275 -7.74 5.59 52.34
C ALA A 275 -7.66 5.89 50.84
N ASP A 276 -7.48 4.83 50.06
CA ASP A 276 -7.45 4.79 48.60
C ASP A 276 -8.75 5.35 48.00
N ILE A 277 -8.65 6.39 47.17
CA ILE A 277 -9.76 6.85 46.34
C ILE A 277 -9.55 6.36 44.91
N ARG A 278 -10.33 5.34 44.58
CA ARG A 278 -10.51 4.69 43.29
C ARG A 278 -11.33 5.60 42.36
N VAL A 279 -10.67 6.33 41.45
CA VAL A 279 -11.37 7.15 40.45
C VAL A 279 -11.89 6.26 39.31
N LYS A 280 -13.21 6.07 39.25
CA LYS A 280 -13.93 5.47 38.11
C LYS A 280 -13.89 6.41 36.90
N MET A 281 -13.06 6.11 35.90
CA MET A 281 -13.22 6.72 34.56
C MET A 281 -14.41 6.10 33.83
N LYS A 282 -15.42 6.90 33.51
CA LYS A 282 -16.49 6.54 32.57
C LYS A 282 -15.95 6.65 31.15
N PHE A 283 -15.85 5.51 30.45
CA PHE A 283 -15.62 5.49 29.00
C PHE A 283 -16.85 6.03 28.26
N ALA A 284 -16.70 7.17 27.57
CA ALA A 284 -17.64 7.60 26.56
C ALA A 284 -17.45 6.74 25.30
N ARG A 285 -18.48 5.96 24.94
CA ARG A 285 -18.52 5.15 23.72
C ARG A 285 -18.57 6.08 22.50
N LEU A 286 -17.48 6.17 21.74
CA LEU A 286 -17.46 6.76 20.40
C LEU A 286 -18.02 5.72 19.41
N SER A 287 -19.28 5.94 19.03
CA SER A 287 -20.00 5.19 18.01
C SER A 287 -19.43 5.46 16.62
N VAL A 288 -18.61 4.54 16.11
CA VAL A 288 -18.14 4.55 14.72
C VAL A 288 -19.33 4.22 13.81
N ARG A 289 -19.89 5.22 13.12
CA ARG A 289 -20.79 5.01 11.98
C ARG A 289 -19.99 4.38 10.83
N ARG A 290 -19.99 3.05 10.77
CA ARG A 290 -19.50 2.30 9.61
C ARG A 290 -20.56 2.31 8.51
N SER A 291 -20.18 2.74 7.32
CA SER A 291 -21.01 2.64 6.10
C SER A 291 -21.48 1.20 5.88
N ARG A 292 -22.78 1.02 5.59
CA ARG A 292 -23.43 -0.28 5.31
C ARG A 292 -22.76 -1.04 4.16
N VAL A 293 -22.02 -0.36 3.29
CA VAL A 293 -21.28 -0.94 2.15
C VAL A 293 -20.08 -1.79 2.61
N CYS A 294 -19.39 -1.39 3.69
CA CYS A 294 -18.24 -2.15 4.23
C CYS A 294 -18.63 -3.43 4.97
N ILE A 295 -19.85 -3.51 5.50
CA ILE A 295 -20.34 -4.71 6.20
C ILE A 295 -20.79 -5.78 5.20
N LEU A 296 -21.32 -5.39 4.04
CA LEU A 296 -21.81 -6.32 3.03
C LEU A 296 -20.69 -7.03 2.24
N ARG A 297 -19.51 -6.42 2.12
CA ARG A 297 -18.32 -7.06 1.48
C ARG A 297 -17.74 -8.23 2.29
N ARG A 298 -18.03 -8.34 3.59
CA ARG A 298 -17.60 -9.50 4.42
C ARG A 298 -18.61 -10.65 4.47
N LYS A 299 -19.82 -10.49 3.91
CA LYS A 299 -20.93 -11.44 4.08
C LYS A 299 -21.35 -12.19 2.82
N ARG A 300 -20.63 -12.08 1.70
CA ARG A 300 -20.90 -12.88 0.49
C ARG A 300 -19.61 -13.17 -0.27
N ILE A 301 -19.21 -14.37 -0.69
CA ILE A 301 -19.67 -15.76 -0.55
C ILE A 301 -18.37 -16.56 -0.77
N GLY A 302 -17.95 -17.35 0.22
CA GLY A 302 -17.05 -18.48 -0.02
C GLY A 302 -17.93 -19.66 -0.45
N VAL A 303 -17.49 -20.40 -1.47
CA VAL A 303 -18.12 -21.67 -1.83
C VAL A 303 -17.88 -22.65 -0.69
N LYS A 304 -18.97 -23.20 -0.12
CA LYS A 304 -18.92 -24.34 0.78
C LYS A 304 -18.51 -25.56 -0.04
N LEU A 305 -17.37 -26.15 0.27
CA LEU A 305 -17.09 -27.53 -0.11
C LEU A 305 -18.04 -28.41 0.71
N ALA A 306 -18.96 -29.08 0.03
CA ALA A 306 -19.69 -30.19 0.63
C ALA A 306 -18.73 -31.40 0.65
N GLU A 307 -18.56 -31.99 1.82
CA GLU A 307 -17.90 -33.28 2.00
C GLU A 307 -18.67 -34.33 1.19
N ALA A 308 -18.06 -34.82 0.11
CA ALA A 308 -18.49 -36.03 -0.55
C ALA A 308 -17.83 -37.21 0.17
N VAL A 309 -18.63 -37.93 0.94
CA VAL A 309 -18.31 -39.26 1.47
C VAL A 309 -18.06 -40.17 0.27
N ILE A 310 -16.81 -40.54 0.03
CA ILE A 310 -16.45 -41.60 -0.91
C ILE A 310 -16.69 -42.92 -0.18
N ASN A 311 -17.87 -43.50 -0.41
CA ASN A 311 -18.10 -44.92 -0.17
C ASN A 311 -17.31 -45.70 -1.24
N HIS A 312 -16.47 -46.61 -0.76
CA HIS A 312 -15.96 -47.72 -1.54
C HIS A 312 -17.13 -48.43 -2.22
N ASN A 313 -17.08 -48.54 -3.55
CA ASN A 313 -17.43 -49.77 -4.22
C ASN A 313 -16.68 -49.86 -5.55
N SER A 314 -16.13 -51.05 -5.72
CA SER A 314 -15.40 -51.57 -6.86
C SER A 314 -16.27 -51.64 -8.12
N ASP A 315 -15.58 -51.85 -9.23
CA ASP A 315 -16.08 -52.39 -10.50
C ASP A 315 -16.73 -51.39 -11.46
N PHE A 316 -15.96 -50.92 -12.46
CA PHE A 316 -16.14 -51.43 -13.82
C PHE A 316 -14.97 -51.03 -14.74
N ILE A 317 -14.54 -52.03 -15.51
CA ILE A 317 -13.49 -52.07 -16.53
C ILE A 317 -14.07 -51.62 -17.90
N ALA A 318 -13.16 -51.18 -18.79
CA ALA A 318 -13.29 -51.04 -20.25
C ALA A 318 -14.09 -49.82 -20.75
N GLU A 319 -13.75 -49.14 -21.86
CA GLU A 319 -13.00 -49.58 -23.03
C GLU A 319 -12.47 -48.39 -23.85
N ILE A 320 -11.53 -48.71 -24.72
CA ILE A 320 -10.81 -47.90 -25.71
C ILE A 320 -11.75 -47.40 -26.83
N THR A 321 -11.63 -46.13 -27.21
CA THR A 321 -11.43 -45.68 -28.62
C THR A 321 -10.97 -44.24 -28.66
#